data_AF-A0A496Q0E8-F1
#
_entry.id   AF-A0A496Q0E8-F1
#
_cell.length_a   1.000
_cell.length_b   1.000
_cell.length_c   1.000
_cell.angle_alpha   90.00
_cell.angle_beta   90.00
_cell.angle_gamma   90.00
#
_symmetry.space_group_name_H-M   'P 1'
#
loop_
_entity.id
_entity.type
_entity.pdbx_description
1 polymer ?
#
loop_
_entity_poly.entity_id
_entity_poly.type
_entity_poly.pdbx_seq_one_letter_code
_entity_poly.pdbx_strand_id
1 'polypeptide(L)'
;MASTRQSTLLPYLVALAALVSLVGLFLWHRNIRLNLEQELESAAFDLKQSRDFTTDMRIERDSLRHQLQIIEDETSESKGMTISLEARNRQLAREIAEVRTINQAHDRTIGRLNSEAARLKRELIDVKTAAPLSERDYQAQVTRYEEAIEGLNLRIYTLENELSSRPVAEKGPPPPDPEEIAPPNLKGAVVQVGPGSSFVVLNIGTDDGAVEGLLMFLRRRERTVARVQLTDVRLGYTIAHILPDSPTGTIRVGDVAAR
;
A
#
# COMPACT_ATOMS: atom_id res chain seq x y z
N MET A 1 71.13 -123.28 -63.72
CA MET A 1 70.89 -122.03 -64.48
C MET A 1 69.66 -121.35 -63.93
N ALA A 2 69.64 -120.01 -63.91
CA ALA A 2 68.57 -119.09 -63.46
C ALA A 2 68.50 -118.76 -61.94
N SER A 3 69.52 -118.06 -61.42
CA SER A 3 69.45 -117.36 -60.13
C SER A 3 70.23 -116.04 -60.20
N THR A 4 69.72 -115.07 -60.95
CA THR A 4 70.35 -113.72 -61.08
C THR A 4 69.39 -112.68 -61.66
N ARG A 5 68.18 -112.52 -61.09
CA ARG A 5 67.29 -111.38 -61.43
C ARG A 5 66.55 -110.72 -60.26
N GLN A 6 66.73 -111.15 -59.00
CA GLN A 6 65.96 -110.60 -57.85
C GLN A 6 66.66 -109.47 -57.07
N SER A 7 67.96 -109.19 -57.27
CA SER A 7 68.69 -108.17 -56.48
C SER A 7 68.51 -106.72 -56.96
N THR A 8 67.90 -106.50 -58.13
CA THR A 8 67.69 -105.14 -58.67
C THR A 8 66.33 -104.54 -58.31
N LEU A 9 65.38 -105.32 -57.77
CA LEU A 9 64.02 -104.83 -57.45
C LEU A 9 63.88 -104.21 -56.05
N LEU A 10 64.74 -104.61 -55.11
CA LEU A 10 64.73 -104.12 -53.72
C LEU A 10 64.93 -102.60 -53.57
N PRO A 11 65.91 -101.94 -54.26
CA PRO A 11 66.08 -100.50 -54.15
C PRO A 11 64.92 -99.70 -54.75
N TYR A 12 64.26 -100.22 -55.80
CA TYR A 12 63.06 -99.59 -56.36
C TYR A 12 61.88 -99.64 -55.39
N LEU A 13 61.70 -100.74 -54.65
CA LEU A 13 60.64 -100.89 -53.66
C LEU A 13 60.81 -99.93 -52.47
N VAL A 14 62.04 -99.74 -52.00
CA VAL A 14 62.37 -98.75 -50.96
C VAL A 14 62.18 -97.32 -51.47
N ALA A 15 62.59 -97.03 -52.70
CA ALA A 15 62.36 -95.72 -53.32
C ALA A 15 60.85 -95.42 -53.50
N LEU A 16 60.05 -96.44 -53.83
CA LEU A 16 58.59 -96.32 -53.95
C LEU A 16 57.94 -96.08 -52.58
N ALA A 17 58.38 -96.78 -51.54
CA ALA A 17 57.91 -96.56 -50.17
C ALA A 17 58.27 -95.15 -49.65
N ALA A 18 59.47 -94.66 -49.96
CA ALA A 18 59.89 -93.31 -49.62
C ALA A 18 59.05 -92.24 -50.36
N LEU A 19 58.75 -92.46 -51.65
CA LEU A 19 57.86 -91.58 -52.42
C LEU A 19 56.43 -91.58 -51.86
N VAL A 20 55.88 -92.74 -51.51
CA VAL A 20 54.55 -92.84 -50.89
C VAL A 20 54.51 -92.13 -49.53
N SER A 21 55.56 -92.28 -48.72
CA SER A 21 55.67 -91.58 -47.44
C SER A 21 55.78 -90.06 -47.60
N LEU A 22 56.53 -89.57 -48.59
CA LEU A 22 56.64 -88.14 -48.92
C LEU A 22 55.31 -87.56 -49.39
N VAL A 23 54.60 -88.28 -50.26
CA VAL A 23 53.26 -87.89 -50.72
C VAL A 23 52.26 -87.88 -49.55
N GLY A 24 52.30 -88.88 -48.67
CA GLY A 24 51.46 -88.93 -47.47
C GLY A 24 51.72 -87.76 -46.53
N LEU A 25 52.99 -87.42 -46.29
CA LEU A 25 53.36 -86.27 -45.44
C LEU A 25 52.96 -84.94 -46.09
N PHE A 26 53.10 -84.81 -47.41
CA PHE A 26 52.63 -83.63 -48.14
C PHE A 26 51.10 -83.46 -48.07
N LEU A 27 50.34 -84.55 -48.24
CA LEU A 27 48.88 -84.54 -48.11
C LEU A 27 48.44 -84.23 -46.67
N TRP A 28 49.13 -84.78 -45.67
CA TRP A 28 48.89 -84.48 -44.27
C TRP A 28 49.17 -83.01 -43.94
N HIS A 29 50.31 -82.47 -44.39
CA HIS A 29 50.66 -81.06 -44.21
C HIS A 29 49.67 -80.13 -44.93
N ARG A 30 49.21 -80.51 -46.12
CA ARG A 30 48.17 -79.79 -46.84
C ARG A 30 46.84 -79.81 -46.08
N ASN A 31 46.44 -80.95 -45.53
CA ASN A 31 45.22 -81.08 -44.76
C ASN A 31 45.26 -80.23 -43.47
N ILE A 32 46.40 -80.21 -42.78
CA ILE A 32 46.62 -79.34 -41.62
C ILE A 32 46.48 -77.88 -42.00
N ARG A 33 47.10 -77.44 -43.10
CA ARG A 33 46.97 -76.05 -43.57
C ARG A 33 45.51 -75.68 -43.85
N LEU A 34 44.76 -76.56 -44.51
CA LEU A 34 43.34 -76.34 -44.79
C LEU A 34 42.51 -76.22 -43.51
N ASN A 35 42.74 -77.10 -42.51
CA ASN A 35 42.06 -77.00 -41.22
C ASN A 35 42.42 -75.70 -40.48
N LEU A 36 43.70 -75.30 -40.47
CA LEU A 36 44.12 -74.04 -39.85
C LEU A 36 43.52 -72.82 -40.54
N GLU A 37 43.46 -72.82 -41.87
CA GLU A 37 42.82 -71.75 -42.64
C GLU A 37 41.32 -71.65 -42.32
N GLN A 38 40.63 -72.78 -42.24
CA GLN A 38 39.22 -72.84 -41.86
C GLN A 38 38.97 -72.38 -40.42
N GLU A 39 39.81 -72.79 -39.46
CA GLU A 39 39.73 -72.33 -38.08
C GLU A 39 39.98 -70.82 -37.98
N LEU A 40 40.97 -70.29 -38.70
CA LEU A 40 41.28 -68.85 -38.72
C LEU A 40 40.12 -68.05 -39.34
N GLU A 41 39.52 -68.55 -40.41
CA GLU A 41 38.34 -67.94 -41.02
C GLU A 41 37.14 -67.94 -40.07
N SER A 42 36.87 -69.06 -39.39
CA SER A 42 35.79 -69.14 -38.39
C SER A 42 36.03 -68.23 -37.19
N ALA A 43 37.25 -68.17 -36.66
CA ALA A 43 37.62 -67.29 -35.56
C ALA A 43 37.55 -65.81 -35.95
N ALA A 44 37.92 -65.47 -37.18
CA ALA A 44 37.79 -64.11 -37.71
C ALA A 44 36.31 -63.72 -37.88
N PHE A 45 35.47 -64.66 -38.34
CA PHE A 45 34.03 -64.47 -38.42
C PHE A 45 33.41 -64.24 -37.05
N ASP A 46 33.72 -65.08 -36.06
CA ASP A 46 33.22 -64.96 -34.68
C ASP A 46 33.68 -63.65 -34.02
N LEU A 47 34.93 -63.24 -34.23
CA LEU A 47 35.45 -61.97 -33.71
C LEU A 47 34.72 -60.78 -34.34
N LYS A 48 34.43 -60.84 -35.64
CA LYS A 48 33.63 -59.82 -36.32
C LYS A 48 32.21 -59.77 -35.75
N GLN A 49 31.55 -60.93 -35.61
CA GLN A 49 30.21 -61.01 -35.06
C GLN A 49 30.14 -60.48 -33.62
N SER A 50 31.11 -60.84 -32.78
CA SER A 50 31.20 -60.33 -31.41
C SER A 50 31.45 -58.82 -31.40
N ARG A 51 32.31 -58.31 -32.28
CA ARG A 51 32.53 -56.85 -32.42
C ARG A 51 31.25 -56.14 -32.82
N ASP A 52 30.56 -56.62 -33.85
CA ASP A 52 29.32 -56.03 -34.36
C ASP A 52 28.23 -56.06 -33.27
N PHE A 53 28.09 -57.17 -32.54
CA PHE A 53 27.20 -57.26 -31.39
C PHE A 53 27.55 -56.25 -30.28
N THR A 54 28.83 -56.07 -29.96
CA THR A 54 29.23 -55.06 -28.96
C THR A 54 28.98 -53.62 -29.42
N THR A 55 29.07 -53.35 -30.74
CA THR A 55 28.74 -52.03 -31.27
C THR A 55 27.24 -51.78 -31.23
N ASP A 56 26.41 -52.79 -31.56
CA ASP A 56 24.96 -52.69 -31.51
C ASP A 56 24.48 -52.45 -30.07
N MET A 57 25.01 -53.22 -29.11
CA MET A 57 24.72 -53.03 -27.69
C MET A 57 25.15 -51.65 -27.17
N ARG A 58 26.24 -51.09 -27.70
CA ARG A 58 26.64 -49.71 -27.35
C ARG A 58 25.64 -48.70 -27.89
N ILE A 59 25.21 -48.85 -29.14
CA ILE A 59 24.20 -47.98 -29.77
C ILE A 59 22.88 -48.04 -29.00
N GLU A 60 22.42 -49.24 -28.64
CA GLU A 60 21.20 -49.42 -27.86
C GLU A 60 21.31 -48.82 -26.46
N ARG A 61 22.42 -49.04 -25.76
CA ARG A 61 22.66 -48.41 -24.45
C ARG A 61 22.68 -46.88 -24.57
N ASP A 62 23.29 -46.34 -25.62
CA ASP A 62 23.38 -44.89 -25.82
C ASP A 62 22.01 -44.29 -26.17
N SER A 63 21.17 -45.01 -26.94
CA SER A 63 19.78 -44.60 -27.22
C SER A 63 18.90 -44.67 -25.97
N LEU A 64 19.02 -45.73 -25.16
CA LEU A 64 18.31 -45.85 -23.88
C LEU A 64 18.72 -44.76 -22.90
N ARG A 65 20.01 -44.42 -22.83
CA ARG A 65 20.49 -43.29 -22.03
C ARG A 65 19.88 -41.97 -22.47
N HIS A 66 19.77 -41.76 -23.78
CA HIS A 66 19.14 -40.56 -24.32
C HIS A 66 17.64 -40.49 -23.98
N GLN A 67 16.92 -41.62 -24.09
CA GLN A 67 15.51 -41.70 -23.68
C GLN A 67 15.33 -41.42 -22.18
N LEU A 68 16.19 -41.98 -21.32
CA LEU A 68 16.15 -41.71 -19.88
C LEU A 68 16.36 -40.22 -19.58
N GLN A 69 17.29 -39.58 -20.29
CA GLN A 69 17.54 -38.14 -20.13
C GLN A 69 16.31 -37.32 -20.54
N ILE A 70 15.68 -37.63 -21.68
CA ILE A 70 14.46 -36.94 -22.12
C ILE A 70 13.35 -37.08 -21.08
N ILE A 71 13.12 -38.30 -20.58
CA ILE A 71 12.07 -38.56 -19.57
C ILE A 71 12.38 -37.83 -18.26
N GLU A 72 13.66 -37.76 -17.86
CA GLU A 72 14.09 -37.03 -16.68
C GLU A 72 13.85 -35.53 -16.84
N ASP A 73 14.17 -34.96 -18.00
CA ASP A 73 13.91 -33.56 -18.34
C ASP A 73 12.40 -33.24 -18.35
N GLU A 74 11.58 -34.07 -19.01
CA GLU A 74 10.12 -33.93 -19.02
C GLU A 74 9.52 -34.05 -17.61
N THR A 75 10.04 -34.97 -16.80
CA THR A 75 9.60 -35.14 -15.40
C THR A 75 9.98 -33.93 -14.56
N SER A 76 11.16 -33.36 -14.78
CA SER A 76 11.62 -32.13 -14.13
C SER A 76 10.75 -30.94 -14.51
N GLU A 77 10.43 -30.80 -15.80
CA GLU A 77 9.54 -29.76 -16.32
C GLU A 77 8.13 -29.90 -15.74
N SER A 78 7.57 -31.11 -15.71
CA SER A 78 6.25 -31.39 -15.12
C SER A 78 6.20 -31.08 -13.62
N LYS A 79 7.27 -31.42 -12.87
CA LYS A 79 7.41 -31.01 -11.47
C LYS A 79 7.47 -29.49 -11.32
N GLY A 80 8.19 -28.80 -12.20
CA GLY A 80 8.21 -27.33 -12.23
C GLY A 80 6.82 -26.73 -12.47
N MET A 81 6.07 -27.29 -13.42
CA MET A 81 4.73 -26.83 -13.76
C MET A 81 3.73 -27.08 -12.62
N THR A 82 3.80 -28.24 -11.96
CA THR A 82 2.94 -28.54 -10.81
C THR A 82 3.20 -27.60 -9.64
N ILE A 83 4.47 -27.29 -9.32
CA ILE A 83 4.81 -26.29 -8.30
C ILE A 83 4.25 -24.90 -8.67
N SER A 84 4.38 -24.51 -9.94
CA SER A 84 3.82 -23.24 -10.45
C SER A 84 2.30 -23.18 -10.32
N LEU A 85 1.60 -24.25 -10.71
CA LEU A 85 0.15 -24.36 -10.58
C LEU A 85 -0.31 -24.36 -9.12
N GLU A 86 0.40 -25.05 -8.24
CA GLU A 86 0.13 -25.02 -6.80
C GLU A 86 0.28 -23.62 -6.21
N ALA A 87 1.35 -22.91 -6.59
CA ALA A 87 1.57 -21.53 -6.16
C ALA A 87 0.43 -20.62 -6.63
N ARG A 88 -0.01 -20.76 -7.89
CA ARG A 88 -1.12 -19.99 -8.45
C ARG A 88 -2.46 -20.33 -7.80
N ASN A 89 -2.72 -21.61 -7.50
CA ASN A 89 -3.91 -22.02 -6.76
C ASN A 89 -3.93 -21.44 -5.34
N ARG A 90 -2.78 -21.44 -4.63
CA ARG A 90 -2.67 -20.79 -3.32
C ARG A 90 -2.90 -19.29 -3.40
N GLN A 91 -2.42 -18.64 -4.47
CA GLN A 91 -2.69 -17.22 -4.70
C GLN A 91 -4.18 -16.96 -4.93
N LEU A 92 -4.83 -17.69 -5.83
CA LEU A 92 -6.25 -17.56 -6.10
C LEU A 92 -7.10 -17.83 -4.85
N ALA A 93 -6.71 -18.80 -4.01
CA ALA A 93 -7.39 -19.05 -2.74
C ALA A 93 -7.31 -17.85 -1.78
N ARG A 94 -6.18 -17.15 -1.75
CA ARG A 94 -6.02 -15.91 -0.96
C ARG A 94 -6.88 -14.78 -1.53
N GLU A 95 -6.86 -14.57 -2.85
CA GLU A 95 -7.68 -13.55 -3.52
C GLU A 95 -9.18 -13.78 -3.30
N ILE A 96 -9.66 -15.02 -3.38
CA ILE A 96 -11.06 -15.37 -3.08
C ILE A 96 -11.39 -15.07 -1.61
N ALA A 97 -10.50 -15.37 -0.67
CA ALA A 97 -10.71 -15.07 0.74
C ALA A 97 -10.79 -13.54 0.97
N GLU A 98 -9.90 -12.78 0.34
CA GLU A 98 -9.89 -11.32 0.41
C GLU A 98 -11.18 -10.72 -0.15
N VAL A 99 -11.60 -11.10 -1.36
CA VAL A 99 -12.86 -10.63 -1.97
C VAL A 99 -14.07 -10.93 -1.08
N ARG A 100 -14.10 -12.11 -0.45
CA ARG A 100 -15.17 -12.44 0.51
C ARG A 100 -15.19 -11.49 1.70
N THR A 101 -14.03 -11.14 2.27
CA THR A 101 -13.95 -10.19 3.38
C THR A 101 -14.41 -8.79 2.98
N ILE A 102 -14.03 -8.34 1.77
CA ILE A 102 -14.46 -7.06 1.20
C ILE A 102 -15.97 -7.02 1.00
N ASN A 103 -16.55 -8.06 0.41
CA ASN A 103 -18.00 -8.15 0.23
C ASN A 103 -18.76 -8.13 1.56
N GLN A 104 -18.28 -8.87 2.58
CA GLN A 104 -18.87 -8.81 3.92
C GLN A 104 -18.79 -7.41 4.55
N ALA A 105 -17.72 -6.67 4.30
CA ALA A 105 -17.59 -5.28 4.76
C ALA A 105 -18.55 -4.34 4.02
N HIS A 106 -18.73 -4.53 2.71
CA HIS A 106 -19.71 -3.80 1.92
C HIS A 106 -21.14 -4.10 2.38
N ASP A 107 -21.50 -5.35 2.62
CA ASP A 107 -22.83 -5.73 3.12
C ASP A 107 -23.16 -5.07 4.46
N ARG A 108 -22.18 -5.01 5.38
CA ARG A 108 -22.33 -4.28 6.65
C ARG A 108 -22.53 -2.78 6.43
N THR A 109 -21.81 -2.18 5.49
CA THR A 109 -21.93 -0.76 5.14
C THR A 109 -23.31 -0.46 4.54
N ILE A 110 -23.77 -1.30 3.60
CA ILE A 110 -25.12 -1.20 3.01
C ILE A 110 -26.18 -1.33 4.10
N GLY A 111 -26.03 -2.28 5.03
CA GLY A 111 -26.93 -2.44 6.17
C GLY A 111 -27.00 -1.18 7.06
N ARG A 112 -25.85 -0.58 7.37
CA ARG A 112 -25.78 0.68 8.13
C ARG A 112 -26.46 1.83 7.39
N LEU A 113 -26.11 2.07 6.13
CA LEU A 113 -26.71 3.14 5.33
C LEU A 113 -28.23 2.97 5.18
N ASN A 114 -28.71 1.74 5.01
CA ASN A 114 -30.14 1.47 4.97
C ASN A 114 -30.83 1.80 6.30
N SER A 115 -30.20 1.46 7.44
CA SER A 115 -30.73 1.79 8.76
C SER A 115 -30.75 3.30 9.02
N GLU A 116 -29.71 4.02 8.58
CA GLU A 116 -29.63 5.48 8.66
C GLU A 116 -30.68 6.14 7.77
N ALA A 117 -30.84 5.69 6.53
CA ALA A 117 -31.88 6.17 5.64
C ALA A 117 -33.28 5.94 6.21
N ALA A 118 -33.53 4.77 6.83
CA ALA A 118 -34.80 4.48 7.50
C ALA A 118 -35.02 5.34 8.76
N ARG A 119 -33.96 5.68 9.49
CA ARG A 119 -34.01 6.60 10.63
C ARG A 119 -34.32 8.03 10.17
N LEU A 120 -33.57 8.55 9.20
CA LEU A 120 -33.76 9.89 8.64
C LEU A 120 -35.15 10.06 8.01
N LYS A 121 -35.66 9.03 7.32
CA LYS A 121 -37.03 9.06 6.80
C LYS A 121 -38.07 9.18 7.92
N ARG A 122 -37.90 8.45 9.02
CA ARG A 122 -38.79 8.55 10.19
C ARG A 122 -38.68 9.93 10.83
N GLU A 123 -37.46 10.42 11.05
CA GLU A 123 -37.22 11.75 11.61
C GLU A 123 -37.82 12.86 10.73
N LEU A 124 -37.75 12.74 9.40
CA LEU A 124 -38.41 13.67 8.49
C LEU A 124 -39.94 13.63 8.62
N ILE A 125 -40.52 12.43 8.77
CA ILE A 125 -41.96 12.27 9.01
C ILE A 125 -42.34 12.85 10.37
N ASP A 126 -41.56 12.58 11.42
CA ASP A 126 -41.78 13.07 12.78
C ASP A 126 -41.68 14.59 12.82
N VAL A 127 -40.68 15.21 12.18
CA VAL A 127 -40.59 16.68 12.04
C VAL A 127 -41.79 17.22 11.26
N LYS A 128 -42.18 16.58 10.16
CA LYS A 128 -43.33 17.01 9.36
C LYS A 128 -44.68 16.87 10.10
N THR A 129 -44.78 15.91 11.02
CA THR A 129 -46.00 15.62 11.79
C THR A 129 -46.00 16.24 13.18
N ALA A 130 -44.85 16.65 13.71
CA ALA A 130 -44.67 17.47 14.93
C ALA A 130 -44.65 18.97 14.63
N ALA A 131 -44.46 19.36 13.37
CA ALA A 131 -44.69 20.71 12.87
C ALA A 131 -46.06 20.94 12.19
N PRO A 132 -47.22 20.46 12.71
CA PRO A 132 -48.50 21.07 12.40
C PRO A 132 -48.73 22.19 13.41
N LEU A 133 -47.75 23.10 13.58
CA LEU A 133 -48.18 24.48 13.74
C LEU A 133 -48.73 24.80 12.36
N SER A 134 -50.06 24.80 12.24
CA SER A 134 -50.71 25.21 11.01
C SER A 134 -50.05 26.53 10.59
N GLU A 135 -49.87 26.79 9.32
CA GLU A 135 -49.43 28.11 8.84
C GLU A 135 -50.27 29.24 9.49
N ARG A 136 -51.52 28.90 9.85
CA ARG A 136 -52.45 29.68 10.67
C ARG A 136 -51.99 29.95 12.11
N ASP A 137 -51.35 29.00 12.78
CA ASP A 137 -50.82 29.14 14.15
C ASP A 137 -49.56 30.00 14.18
N TYR A 138 -48.70 29.85 13.16
CA TYR A 138 -47.56 30.75 12.96
C TYR A 138 -48.04 32.18 12.69
N GLN A 139 -49.01 32.35 11.79
CA GLN A 139 -49.57 33.67 11.50
C GLN A 139 -50.21 34.30 12.75
N ALA A 140 -50.94 33.52 13.54
CA ALA A 140 -51.54 34.00 14.79
C ALA A 140 -50.48 34.39 15.85
N GLN A 141 -49.34 33.69 15.90
CA GLN A 141 -48.24 34.08 16.78
C GLN A 141 -47.54 35.35 16.29
N VAL A 142 -47.30 35.47 14.99
CA VAL A 142 -46.72 36.68 14.39
C VAL A 142 -47.59 37.90 14.70
N THR A 143 -48.90 37.81 14.51
CA THR A 143 -49.82 38.92 14.84
C THR A 143 -49.77 39.29 16.32
N ARG A 144 -49.72 38.31 17.23
CA ARG A 144 -49.58 38.60 18.68
C ARG A 144 -48.26 39.27 19.03
N TYR A 145 -47.16 38.87 18.39
CA TYR A 145 -45.86 39.51 18.59
C TYR A 145 -45.83 40.92 17.99
N GLU A 146 -46.45 41.13 16.84
CA GLU A 146 -46.61 42.47 16.22
C GLU A 146 -47.40 43.41 17.14
N GLU A 147 -48.55 42.96 17.66
CA GLU A 147 -49.35 43.72 18.64
C GLU A 147 -48.56 44.03 19.92
N ALA A 148 -47.78 43.07 20.44
CA ALA A 148 -46.94 43.26 21.61
C ALA A 148 -45.81 44.28 21.36
N ILE A 149 -45.17 44.23 20.19
CA ILE A 149 -44.13 45.18 19.79
C ILE A 149 -44.72 46.58 19.68
N GLU A 150 -45.88 46.73 19.08
CA GLU A 150 -46.56 48.03 18.97
C GLU A 150 -46.91 48.59 20.35
N GLY A 151 -47.44 47.77 21.25
CA GLY A 151 -47.72 48.14 22.64
C GLY A 151 -46.45 48.54 23.42
N LEU A 152 -45.35 47.82 23.23
CA LEU A 152 -44.06 48.15 23.84
C LEU A 152 -43.48 49.45 23.28
N ASN A 153 -43.60 49.70 21.98
CA ASN A 153 -43.15 50.95 21.36
C ASN A 153 -43.93 52.16 21.86
N LEU A 154 -45.26 52.03 22.00
CA LEU A 154 -46.07 53.07 22.64
C LEU A 154 -45.61 53.31 24.08
N ARG A 155 -45.29 52.25 24.83
CA ARG A 155 -44.78 52.39 26.19
C ARG A 155 -43.43 53.09 26.24
N ILE A 156 -42.51 52.72 25.35
CA ILE A 156 -41.21 53.39 25.20
C ILE A 156 -41.44 54.87 24.89
N TYR A 157 -42.28 55.21 23.92
CA TYR A 157 -42.62 56.60 23.58
C TYR A 157 -43.15 57.37 24.80
N THR A 158 -44.07 56.78 25.57
CA THR A 158 -44.58 57.43 26.79
C THR A 158 -43.49 57.64 27.84
N LEU A 159 -42.65 56.64 28.06
CA LEU A 159 -41.55 56.70 29.02
C LEU A 159 -40.47 57.70 28.58
N GLU A 160 -40.16 57.78 27.29
CA GLU A 160 -39.24 58.76 26.72
C GLU A 160 -39.78 60.18 26.87
N ASN A 161 -41.08 60.38 26.71
CA ASN A 161 -41.69 61.69 26.90
C ASN A 161 -41.71 62.09 28.38
N GLU A 162 -41.97 61.14 29.29
CA GLU A 162 -41.86 61.31 30.74
C GLU A 162 -40.41 61.59 31.19
N LEU A 163 -39.42 60.92 30.58
CA LEU A 163 -38.00 61.16 30.83
C LEU A 163 -37.55 62.52 30.27
N SER A 164 -38.06 62.92 29.10
CA SER A 164 -37.76 64.23 28.48
C SER A 164 -38.38 65.41 29.23
N SER A 165 -39.47 65.18 29.96
CA SER A 165 -40.10 66.18 30.83
C SER A 165 -39.55 66.17 32.27
N ARG A 166 -38.62 65.26 32.58
CA ARG A 166 -37.86 65.25 33.82
C ARG A 166 -36.68 66.23 33.69
N PRO A 167 -36.49 67.19 34.62
CA PRO A 167 -35.34 68.07 34.57
C PRO A 167 -34.06 67.24 34.69
N VAL A 168 -33.14 67.44 33.75
CA VAL A 168 -31.84 66.75 33.65
C VAL A 168 -31.07 66.96 34.95
N ALA A 169 -31.05 65.95 35.81
CA ALA A 169 -30.02 65.81 36.82
C ALA A 169 -28.75 65.34 36.10
N GLU A 170 -27.76 66.24 36.07
CA GLU A 170 -26.34 66.05 35.76
C GLU A 170 -25.93 64.71 35.13
N LYS A 171 -25.68 64.75 33.82
CA LYS A 171 -24.65 63.90 33.23
C LYS A 171 -23.35 64.21 33.97
N GLY A 172 -22.85 63.26 34.77
CA GLY A 172 -21.54 63.37 35.41
C GLY A 172 -20.43 63.63 34.38
N PRO A 173 -19.24 64.07 34.84
CA PRO A 173 -18.13 64.42 33.96
C PRO A 173 -17.75 63.25 33.04
N PRO A 174 -17.28 63.54 31.81
CA PRO A 174 -16.84 62.50 30.88
C PRO A 174 -15.78 61.61 31.56
N PRO A 175 -15.85 60.28 31.38
CA PRO A 175 -14.84 59.39 31.92
C PRO A 175 -13.46 59.80 31.38
N PRO A 176 -12.40 59.76 32.23
CA PRO A 176 -11.05 60.10 31.81
C PRO A 176 -10.59 59.20 30.66
N ASP A 177 -9.82 59.77 29.74
CA ASP A 177 -9.35 59.04 28.56
C ASP A 177 -8.52 57.81 29.00
N PRO A 178 -8.80 56.60 28.48
CA PRO A 178 -8.08 55.37 28.87
C PRO A 178 -6.55 55.47 28.72
N GLU A 179 -6.10 56.33 27.81
CA GLU A 179 -4.68 56.65 27.59
C GLU A 179 -4.02 57.41 28.74
N GLU A 180 -4.76 58.21 29.51
CA GLU A 180 -4.24 58.93 30.67
C GLU A 180 -4.08 58.02 31.89
N ILE A 181 -4.90 56.97 31.96
CA ILE A 181 -4.97 56.03 33.09
C ILE A 181 -3.92 54.92 32.96
N ALA A 182 -3.71 54.40 31.76
CA ALA A 182 -2.84 53.24 31.53
C ALA A 182 -1.33 53.60 31.64
N PRO A 183 -0.48 52.73 32.22
CA PRO A 183 0.96 52.96 32.28
C PRO A 183 1.60 53.14 30.90
N PRO A 184 2.57 54.07 30.72
CA PRO A 184 3.19 54.35 29.42
C PRO A 184 4.05 53.19 28.91
N ASN A 185 4.44 52.26 29.79
CA ASN A 185 5.27 51.11 29.50
C ASN A 185 4.51 49.78 29.53
N LEU A 186 3.18 49.80 29.44
CA LEU A 186 2.35 48.59 29.42
C LEU A 186 2.72 47.71 28.23
N LYS A 187 3.14 46.47 28.52
CA LYS A 187 3.56 45.48 27.54
C LYS A 187 3.02 44.11 27.90
N GLY A 188 2.52 43.41 26.89
CA GLY A 188 2.02 42.04 26.99
C GLY A 188 2.46 41.20 25.81
N ALA A 189 2.05 39.95 25.82
CA ALA A 189 2.24 38.98 24.76
C ALA A 189 0.88 38.31 24.45
N VAL A 190 0.68 38.01 23.18
CA VAL A 190 -0.47 37.24 22.71
C VAL A 190 -0.32 35.80 23.20
N VAL A 191 -1.22 35.36 24.07
CA VAL A 191 -1.29 33.97 24.57
C VAL A 191 -2.16 33.12 23.66
N GLN A 192 -3.20 33.71 23.09
CA GLN A 192 -4.16 33.00 22.24
C GLN A 192 -4.70 33.92 21.15
N VAL A 193 -4.95 33.35 19.97
CA VAL A 193 -5.59 34.04 18.84
C VAL A 193 -6.95 33.39 18.59
N GLY A 194 -7.98 34.20 18.50
CA GLY A 194 -9.34 33.76 18.19
C GLY A 194 -9.51 33.30 16.73
N PRO A 195 -10.59 32.57 16.42
CA PRO A 195 -10.89 32.14 15.05
C PRO A 195 -10.90 33.31 14.07
N GLY A 196 -10.22 33.15 12.94
CA GLY A 196 -10.16 34.16 11.88
C GLY A 196 -9.38 35.43 12.24
N SER A 197 -8.63 35.46 13.35
CA SER A 197 -7.98 36.69 13.85
C SER A 197 -8.99 37.82 14.12
N SER A 198 -10.11 37.50 14.75
CA SER A 198 -11.10 38.49 15.20
C SER A 198 -10.72 39.12 16.53
N PHE A 199 -10.18 38.34 17.46
CA PHE A 199 -9.70 38.81 18.75
C PHE A 199 -8.41 38.09 19.19
N VAL A 200 -7.73 38.66 20.17
CA VAL A 200 -6.57 38.07 20.84
C VAL A 200 -6.73 38.10 22.35
N VAL A 201 -6.10 37.13 23.02
CA VAL A 201 -5.96 37.13 24.48
C VAL A 201 -4.53 37.53 24.81
N LEU A 202 -4.38 38.57 25.62
CA LEU A 202 -3.11 39.11 26.09
C LEU A 202 -2.89 38.72 27.56
N ASN A 203 -1.65 38.43 27.95
CA ASN A 203 -1.26 38.20 29.36
C ASN A 203 -1.02 39.52 30.12
N ILE A 204 -1.90 40.50 29.92
CA ILE A 204 -1.92 41.74 30.69
C ILE A 204 -3.30 41.92 31.27
N GLY A 205 -3.38 42.36 32.51
CA GLY A 205 -4.64 42.53 33.22
C GLY A 205 -4.76 43.84 33.98
N THR A 206 -5.79 43.93 34.80
CA THR A 206 -5.99 45.08 35.71
C THR A 206 -4.83 45.28 36.68
N ASP A 207 -4.15 44.21 37.06
CA ASP A 207 -2.94 44.19 37.88
C ASP A 207 -1.71 44.81 37.21
N ASP A 208 -1.67 44.79 35.87
CA ASP A 208 -0.63 45.46 35.08
C ASP A 208 -1.01 46.91 34.72
N GLY A 209 -2.23 47.34 35.05
CA GLY A 209 -2.78 48.65 34.69
C GLY A 209 -3.43 48.70 33.31
N ALA A 210 -3.88 47.55 32.77
CA ALA A 210 -4.70 47.52 31.56
C ALA A 210 -6.08 48.13 31.84
N VAL A 211 -6.62 48.86 30.85
CA VAL A 211 -7.91 49.56 30.94
C VAL A 211 -8.73 49.26 29.69
N GLU A 212 -10.04 49.10 29.85
CA GLU A 212 -10.95 48.93 28.72
C GLU A 212 -10.91 50.15 27.79
N GLY A 213 -11.01 49.89 26.49
CA GLY A 213 -10.92 50.91 25.45
C GLY A 213 -9.49 51.33 25.08
N LEU A 214 -8.46 50.91 25.84
CA LEU A 214 -7.07 51.20 25.53
C LEU A 214 -6.66 50.60 24.18
N LEU A 215 -5.94 51.39 23.38
CA LEU A 215 -5.39 50.96 22.10
C LEU A 215 -3.95 50.47 22.28
N MET A 216 -3.64 49.33 21.68
CA MET A 216 -2.28 48.76 21.68
C MET A 216 -1.88 48.28 20.28
N PHE A 217 -0.57 48.25 20.05
CA PHE A 217 0.04 47.75 18.83
C PHE A 217 0.64 46.37 19.05
N LEU A 218 0.23 45.40 18.23
CA LEU A 218 0.86 44.10 18.17
C LEU A 218 2.11 44.17 17.29
N ARG A 219 3.26 43.77 17.83
CA ARG A 219 4.55 43.81 17.18
C ARG A 219 5.18 42.42 17.12
N ARG A 220 5.81 42.13 15.98
CA ARG A 220 6.70 40.98 15.80
C ARG A 220 8.07 41.50 15.41
N ARG A 221 9.05 41.36 16.31
CA ARG A 221 10.35 42.04 16.19
C ARG A 221 10.09 43.57 16.12
N GLU A 222 10.53 44.22 15.05
CA GLU A 222 10.37 45.67 14.85
C GLU A 222 9.17 46.08 13.99
N ARG A 223 8.32 45.12 13.54
CA ARG A 223 7.19 45.41 12.66
C ARG A 223 5.86 45.31 13.39
N THR A 224 5.03 46.34 13.24
CA THR A 224 3.62 46.31 13.68
C THR A 224 2.83 45.37 12.77
N VAL A 225 2.14 44.42 13.39
CA VAL A 225 1.34 43.37 12.75
C VAL A 225 -0.14 43.77 12.70
N ALA A 226 -0.65 44.35 13.78
CA ALA A 226 -2.03 44.82 13.91
C ALA A 226 -2.16 45.86 15.04
N ARG A 227 -3.28 46.56 15.07
CA ARG A 227 -3.74 47.41 16.18
C ARG A 227 -4.94 46.74 16.85
N VAL A 228 -4.95 46.73 18.17
CA VAL A 228 -6.00 46.09 18.96
C VAL A 228 -6.57 47.06 19.98
N GLN A 229 -7.84 46.89 20.32
CA GLN A 229 -8.51 47.61 21.39
C GLN A 229 -8.89 46.64 22.49
N LEU A 230 -8.59 46.98 23.74
CA LEU A 230 -8.92 46.16 24.90
C LEU A 230 -10.43 46.26 25.17
N THR A 231 -11.13 45.12 25.23
CA THR A 231 -12.60 45.07 25.35
C THR A 231 -13.10 44.41 26.63
N ASP A 232 -12.36 43.45 27.18
CA ASP A 232 -12.69 42.79 28.46
C ASP A 232 -11.38 42.59 29.22
N VAL A 233 -11.13 43.46 30.20
CA VAL A 233 -9.92 43.46 31.02
C VAL A 233 -10.19 42.74 32.33
N ARG A 234 -9.43 41.69 32.61
CA ARG A 234 -9.55 40.89 33.82
C ARG A 234 -8.22 40.85 34.58
N LEU A 235 -8.24 40.21 35.74
CA LEU A 235 -7.02 39.99 36.50
C LEU A 235 -6.09 39.03 35.74
N GLY A 236 -4.88 39.50 35.39
CA GLY A 236 -3.83 38.74 34.72
C GLY A 236 -4.04 38.45 33.22
N TYR A 237 -5.18 38.81 32.63
CA TYR A 237 -5.41 38.65 31.19
C TYR A 237 -6.48 39.59 30.65
N THR A 238 -6.41 39.86 29.34
CA THR A 238 -7.34 40.74 28.64
C THR A 238 -7.69 40.18 27.28
N ILE A 239 -8.95 40.33 26.89
CA ILE A 239 -9.41 40.08 25.53
C ILE A 239 -9.39 41.41 24.78
N ALA A 240 -8.72 41.42 23.62
CA ALA A 240 -8.64 42.59 22.75
C ALA A 240 -9.16 42.27 21.35
N HIS A 241 -9.98 43.17 20.80
CA HIS A 241 -10.50 43.08 19.44
C HIS A 241 -9.48 43.67 18.47
N ILE A 242 -9.27 43.01 17.33
CA ILE A 242 -8.41 43.51 16.27
C ILE A 242 -9.17 44.55 15.44
N LEU A 243 -8.57 45.73 15.25
CA LEU A 243 -9.18 46.79 14.46
C LEU A 243 -9.10 46.44 12.96
N PRO A 244 -10.21 46.56 12.21
CA PRO A 244 -10.31 46.16 10.80
C PRO A 244 -9.34 46.91 9.88
N ASP A 245 -8.95 48.13 10.27
CA ASP A 245 -8.11 49.02 9.47
C ASP A 245 -6.61 48.75 9.62
N SER A 246 -6.23 47.71 10.37
CA SER A 246 -4.87 47.53 10.88
C SER A 246 -4.11 46.23 10.54
N PRO A 247 -4.70 45.14 10.02
CA PRO A 247 -3.93 43.91 9.82
C PRO A 247 -2.98 44.05 8.62
N THR A 248 -1.68 44.11 8.89
CA THR A 248 -0.64 44.07 7.85
C THR A 248 -0.04 42.66 7.71
N GLY A 249 -0.46 41.69 8.55
CA GLY A 249 0.01 40.31 8.51
C GLY A 249 -0.72 39.35 9.45
N THR A 250 -0.35 38.06 9.42
CA THR A 250 -0.94 37.01 10.27
C THR A 250 -0.45 37.11 11.72
N ILE A 251 -1.38 37.32 12.65
CA ILE A 251 -1.11 37.37 14.09
C ILE A 251 -0.82 35.97 14.62
N ARG A 252 0.14 35.87 15.55
CA ARG A 252 0.56 34.59 16.16
C ARG A 252 0.71 34.74 17.67
N VAL A 253 0.61 33.60 18.36
CA VAL A 253 0.98 33.48 19.76
C VAL A 253 2.45 33.89 19.93
N GLY A 254 2.73 34.71 20.94
CA GLY A 254 4.03 35.29 21.21
C GLY A 254 4.30 36.64 20.55
N ASP A 255 3.39 37.18 19.73
CA ASP A 255 3.48 38.58 19.30
C ASP A 255 3.34 39.52 20.52
N VAL A 256 4.12 40.60 20.55
CA VAL A 256 4.21 41.51 21.70
C VAL A 256 3.19 42.63 21.53
N ALA A 257 2.28 42.79 22.49
CA ALA A 257 1.41 43.96 22.59
C ALA A 257 2.16 45.06 23.34
N ALA A 258 2.29 46.23 22.72
CA ALA A 258 2.86 47.41 23.34
C ALA A 258 1.99 48.63 23.03
N ARG A 259 1.93 49.56 23.97
CA ARG A 259 1.40 50.89 23.71
C ARG A 259 2.27 51.65 22.70
#